data_AF-A0A937VVJ0-F1
#
_entry.id   AF-A0A937VVJ0-F1
#
_cell.length_a   1.000
_cell.length_b   1.000
_cell.length_c   1.000
_cell.angle_alpha   90.00
_cell.angle_beta   90.00
_cell.angle_gamma   90.00
#
_symmetry.space_group_name_H-M   'P 1'
#
loop_
_entity.id
_entity.type
_entity.pdbx_description
1 polymer ?
#
loop_
_entity_poly.entity_id
_entity_poly.type
_entity_poly.pdbx_seq_one_letter_code
_entity_poly.pdbx_strand_id
1 'polypeptide(L)'
;MNTFDDCISILTGPEIYLDHLGVLSELLNIPLIVTEESTLGIAKEFYPNLNVIHKDISELTLDYLASNYNSIFHTSKYWMSEIDPLLRLIHKKSMRFVFCPHGNSDKEASLKNHVKQDISLYYGEHMLRQLNDSISMGIVGFTCKTGNYRYEYFKKNEIFYKKLLLKRFFTPINEEKKTIFYAPSWDMKTSPSSFFQHFEKIANSLKKSFNLIVKIHPLLEEHYPAETYFRLSKFENDPSVFLLHKFPAIYPILSITDIYLGDFSSIGYDFLIMDKPMFFLIPDHNLTGDLHTCGMIIPNEKIACLDKFIRSNLELCKNKYAQARRDLYTFSFGWDCNLIGLKNELKMTLKTPQKNQSPT
;
A
#
# COMPACT_ATOMS: atom_id res chain seq x y z
N MET A 1 0.05 -26.81 19.22
CA MET A 1 -1.04 -26.02 18.62
C MET A 1 -0.44 -25.00 17.68
N ASN A 2 -0.91 -24.94 16.43
CA ASN A 2 -0.52 -23.86 15.53
C ASN A 2 -1.17 -22.59 16.09
N THR A 3 -0.35 -21.65 16.53
CA THR A 3 -0.77 -20.39 17.19
C THR A 3 -1.56 -19.42 16.31
N PHE A 4 -1.91 -19.82 15.09
CA PHE A 4 -2.71 -19.02 14.16
C PHE A 4 -4.10 -19.63 13.92
N ASP A 5 -4.39 -20.81 14.49
CA ASP A 5 -5.66 -21.51 14.29
C ASP A 5 -6.86 -20.74 14.89
N ASP A 6 -6.62 -19.85 15.86
CA ASP A 6 -7.59 -18.98 16.54
C ASP A 6 -7.46 -17.50 16.12
N CYS A 7 -6.75 -17.23 15.03
CA CYS A 7 -6.57 -15.89 14.48
C CYS A 7 -7.53 -15.67 13.31
N ILE A 8 -7.94 -14.42 13.13
CA ILE A 8 -8.70 -13.97 11.96
C ILE A 8 -8.17 -12.65 11.45
N SER A 9 -8.20 -12.45 10.13
CA SER A 9 -8.02 -11.14 9.52
C SER A 9 -9.37 -10.58 9.12
N ILE A 10 -9.61 -9.29 9.35
CA ILE A 10 -10.87 -8.62 8.96
C ILE A 10 -10.54 -7.38 8.14
N LEU A 11 -11.11 -7.33 6.93
CA LEU A 11 -11.04 -6.17 6.04
C LEU A 11 -12.42 -5.57 5.84
N THR A 12 -12.60 -4.34 6.32
CA THR A 12 -13.83 -3.53 6.18
C THR A 12 -13.54 -2.19 5.50
N GLY A 13 -12.52 -2.15 4.66
CA GLY A 13 -12.01 -0.92 4.05
C GLY A 13 -11.68 -1.11 2.57
N PRO A 14 -11.07 -0.11 1.93
CA PRO A 14 -10.76 -0.13 0.51
C PRO A 14 -10.03 -1.41 0.08
N GLU A 15 -10.34 -1.91 -1.10
CA GLU A 15 -9.77 -3.14 -1.66
C GLU A 15 -8.23 -3.08 -1.80
N ILE A 16 -7.65 -1.89 -1.85
CA ILE A 16 -6.18 -1.69 -1.87
C ILE A 16 -5.49 -2.29 -0.64
N TYR A 17 -6.20 -2.45 0.48
CA TYR A 17 -5.67 -3.06 1.68
C TYR A 17 -5.53 -4.58 1.57
N LEU A 18 -6.13 -5.22 0.55
CA LEU A 18 -5.88 -6.65 0.25
C LEU A 18 -4.40 -6.92 -0.02
N ASP A 19 -3.69 -5.98 -0.65
CA ASP A 19 -2.26 -6.15 -0.94
C ASP A 19 -1.39 -6.17 0.31
N HIS A 20 -1.93 -5.70 1.44
CA HIS A 20 -1.27 -5.72 2.73
C HIS A 20 -1.81 -6.87 3.59
N LEU A 21 -3.07 -6.77 4.00
CA LEU A 21 -3.68 -7.71 4.93
C LEU A 21 -3.98 -9.06 4.28
N GLY A 22 -4.44 -9.07 3.02
CA GLY A 22 -4.71 -10.32 2.30
C GLY A 22 -3.43 -11.14 2.08
N VAL A 23 -2.37 -10.49 1.59
CA VAL A 23 -1.05 -11.12 1.46
C VAL A 23 -0.54 -11.66 2.79
N LEU A 24 -0.63 -10.86 3.86
CA LEU A 24 -0.21 -11.29 5.19
C LEU A 24 -1.03 -12.50 5.68
N SER A 25 -2.35 -12.49 5.44
CA SER A 25 -3.25 -13.57 5.84
C SER A 25 -2.89 -14.89 5.15
N GLU A 26 -2.66 -14.86 3.83
CA GLU A 26 -2.22 -16.05 3.09
C GLU A 26 -0.85 -16.54 3.59
N LEU A 27 0.10 -15.64 3.79
CA LEU A 27 1.43 -15.99 4.28
C LEU A 27 1.38 -16.64 5.67
N LEU A 28 0.49 -16.18 6.55
CA LEU A 28 0.30 -16.72 7.90
C LEU A 28 -0.66 -17.92 7.97
N ASN A 29 -1.33 -18.25 6.86
CA ASN A 29 -2.41 -19.24 6.79
C ASN A 29 -3.58 -18.91 7.75
N ILE A 30 -3.98 -17.64 7.76
CA ILE A 30 -5.09 -17.10 8.55
C ILE A 30 -6.25 -16.79 7.59
N PRO A 31 -7.51 -17.13 7.93
CA PRO A 31 -8.65 -16.72 7.13
C PRO A 31 -8.80 -15.19 7.08
N LEU A 32 -9.20 -14.66 5.93
CA LEU A 32 -9.57 -13.24 5.76
C LEU A 32 -11.08 -13.12 5.61
N ILE A 33 -11.74 -12.43 6.53
CA ILE A 33 -13.11 -11.98 6.33
C ILE A 33 -13.10 -10.65 5.55
N VAL A 34 -13.92 -10.60 4.52
CA VAL A 34 -14.28 -9.37 3.79
C VAL A 34 -15.78 -9.13 3.92
N THR A 35 -16.16 -7.85 4.02
CA THR A 35 -17.56 -7.44 4.21
C THR A 35 -18.29 -7.07 2.92
N GLU A 36 -17.55 -6.81 1.85
CA GLU A 36 -18.13 -6.45 0.55
C GLU A 36 -17.93 -7.57 -0.48
N GLU A 37 -18.98 -7.86 -1.24
CA GLU A 37 -18.93 -8.87 -2.32
C GLU A 37 -17.94 -8.48 -3.44
N SER A 38 -17.80 -7.18 -3.71
CA SER A 38 -16.79 -6.67 -4.65
C SER A 38 -15.36 -6.99 -4.19
N THR A 39 -15.07 -6.81 -2.90
CA THR A 39 -13.79 -7.14 -2.28
C THR A 39 -13.53 -8.65 -2.33
N LEU A 40 -14.56 -9.49 -2.13
CA LEU A 40 -14.46 -10.95 -2.26
C LEU A 40 -14.01 -11.37 -3.67
N GLY A 41 -14.62 -10.78 -4.71
CA GLY A 41 -14.26 -11.06 -6.10
C GLY A 41 -12.80 -10.71 -6.40
N ILE A 42 -12.35 -9.54 -5.95
CA ILE A 42 -10.97 -9.09 -6.11
C ILE A 42 -10.01 -9.99 -5.32
N ALA A 43 -10.35 -10.36 -4.08
CA ALA A 43 -9.51 -11.23 -3.27
C ALA A 43 -9.24 -12.57 -3.96
N LYS A 44 -10.29 -13.21 -4.50
CA LYS A 44 -10.19 -14.48 -5.25
C LYS A 44 -9.43 -14.33 -6.56
N GLU A 45 -9.56 -13.18 -7.23
CA GLU A 45 -8.87 -12.93 -8.50
C GLU A 45 -7.38 -12.67 -8.34
N PHE A 46 -6.96 -11.98 -7.27
CA PHE A 46 -5.57 -11.52 -7.10
C PHE A 46 -4.73 -12.37 -6.14
N TYR A 47 -5.34 -13.13 -5.24
CA TYR A 47 -4.65 -13.88 -4.19
C TYR A 47 -5.13 -15.34 -4.20
N PRO A 48 -4.54 -16.21 -5.03
CA PRO A 48 -5.13 -17.49 -5.42
C PRO A 48 -5.23 -18.51 -4.29
N ASN A 49 -4.37 -18.43 -3.25
CA ASN A 49 -4.42 -19.34 -2.11
C ASN A 49 -4.95 -18.68 -0.83
N LEU A 50 -5.46 -17.45 -0.94
CA LEU A 50 -6.04 -16.74 0.20
C LEU A 50 -7.37 -17.40 0.59
N ASN A 51 -7.44 -17.88 1.83
CA ASN A 51 -8.69 -18.34 2.42
C ASN A 51 -9.57 -17.13 2.76
N VAL A 52 -10.37 -16.69 1.80
CA VAL A 52 -11.29 -15.55 1.96
C VAL A 52 -12.71 -16.01 2.26
N ILE A 53 -13.31 -15.40 3.28
CA ILE A 53 -14.67 -15.66 3.76
C ILE A 53 -15.47 -14.36 3.59
N HIS A 54 -16.65 -14.44 2.98
CA HIS A 54 -17.57 -13.32 2.97
C HIS A 54 -18.47 -13.39 4.19
N LYS A 55 -18.59 -12.28 4.93
CA LYS A 55 -19.58 -12.09 5.98
C LYS A 55 -20.10 -10.67 5.93
N ASP A 56 -21.41 -10.51 5.95
CA ASP A 56 -21.99 -9.18 6.09
C ASP A 56 -21.56 -8.57 7.43
N ILE A 57 -21.46 -7.23 7.48
CA ILE A 57 -21.06 -6.53 8.71
C ILE A 57 -21.99 -6.88 9.90
N SER A 58 -23.26 -7.17 9.62
CA SER A 58 -24.24 -7.58 10.63
C SER A 58 -23.96 -8.96 11.24
N GLU A 59 -23.22 -9.83 10.53
CA GLU A 59 -22.80 -11.15 11.02
C GLU A 59 -21.54 -11.08 11.89
N LEU A 60 -20.78 -9.98 11.82
CA LEU A 60 -19.56 -9.76 12.60
C LEU A 60 -19.88 -9.23 14.01
N THR A 61 -20.74 -9.95 14.72
CA THR A 61 -21.13 -9.58 16.09
C THR A 61 -19.99 -9.82 17.09
N LEU A 62 -20.04 -9.11 18.23
CA LEU A 62 -19.11 -9.35 19.34
C LEU A 62 -19.15 -10.80 19.82
N ASP A 63 -20.36 -11.38 19.94
CA ASP A 63 -20.55 -12.79 20.32
C ASP A 63 -19.84 -13.74 19.36
N TYR A 64 -19.97 -13.51 18.05
CA TYR A 64 -19.31 -14.30 17.03
C TYR A 64 -17.79 -14.20 17.14
N LEU A 65 -17.25 -12.98 17.22
CA LEU A 65 -15.80 -12.77 17.35
C LEU A 65 -15.25 -13.40 18.63
N ALA A 66 -15.90 -13.16 19.76
CA ALA A 66 -15.50 -13.67 21.08
C ALA A 66 -15.55 -15.20 21.17
N SER A 67 -16.48 -15.85 20.48
CA SER A 67 -16.63 -17.31 20.54
C SER A 67 -15.65 -18.05 19.64
N ASN A 68 -15.19 -17.42 18.55
CA ASN A 68 -14.43 -18.12 17.51
C ASN A 68 -12.94 -17.78 17.48
N TYR A 69 -12.53 -16.58 17.92
CA TYR A 69 -11.18 -16.08 17.71
C TYR A 69 -10.58 -15.46 18.96
N ASN A 70 -9.25 -15.56 19.11
CA ASN A 70 -8.49 -14.91 20.18
C ASN A 70 -7.69 -13.71 19.68
N SER A 71 -7.46 -13.61 18.36
CA SER A 71 -6.67 -12.54 17.77
C SER A 71 -7.29 -12.03 16.46
N ILE A 72 -7.27 -10.71 16.26
CA ILE A 72 -7.75 -10.04 15.05
C ILE A 72 -6.61 -9.27 14.39
N PHE A 73 -6.38 -9.52 13.11
CA PHE A 73 -5.52 -8.72 12.24
C PHE A 73 -6.37 -7.74 11.45
N HIS A 74 -5.99 -6.47 11.41
CA HIS A 74 -6.79 -5.41 10.78
C HIS A 74 -5.93 -4.28 10.24
N THR A 75 -6.46 -3.48 9.32
CA THR A 75 -5.81 -2.27 8.77
C THR A 75 -6.45 -0.96 9.22
N SER A 76 -7.63 -1.01 9.85
CA SER A 76 -8.29 0.18 10.41
C SER A 76 -7.73 0.53 11.78
N LYS A 77 -7.57 1.82 12.06
CA LYS A 77 -6.92 2.32 13.28
C LYS A 77 -7.77 2.13 14.55
N TYR A 78 -9.06 1.88 14.42
CA TYR A 78 -10.03 2.01 15.53
C TYR A 78 -10.54 0.68 16.08
N TRP A 79 -10.28 -0.46 15.43
CA TRP A 79 -10.78 -1.78 15.84
C TRP A 79 -10.48 -2.08 17.31
N MET A 80 -9.23 -1.91 17.74
CA MET A 80 -8.89 -2.15 19.14
C MET A 80 -9.65 -1.21 20.09
N SER A 81 -9.65 0.10 19.81
CA SER A 81 -10.27 1.09 20.70
C SER A 81 -11.78 0.93 20.82
N GLU A 82 -12.45 0.43 19.78
CA GLU A 82 -13.90 0.26 19.74
C GLU A 82 -14.33 -1.11 20.26
N ILE A 83 -13.59 -2.18 19.93
CA ILE A 83 -14.02 -3.56 20.16
C ILE A 83 -13.45 -4.13 21.47
N ASP A 84 -12.19 -3.85 21.84
CA ASP A 84 -11.57 -4.43 23.05
C ASP A 84 -12.33 -4.08 24.35
N PRO A 85 -12.77 -2.82 24.58
CA PRO A 85 -13.52 -2.48 25.79
C PRO A 85 -14.84 -3.26 25.90
N LEU A 86 -15.54 -3.45 24.77
CA LEU A 86 -16.81 -4.16 24.71
C LEU A 86 -16.63 -5.66 24.95
N LEU A 87 -15.60 -6.29 24.36
CA LEU A 87 -15.26 -7.69 24.59
C LEU A 87 -14.96 -7.97 26.07
N ARG A 88 -14.20 -7.08 26.73
CA ARG A 88 -13.90 -7.21 28.16
C ARG A 88 -15.13 -7.01 29.02
N LEU A 89 -15.99 -6.05 28.68
CA LEU A 89 -17.17 -5.74 29.47
C LEU A 89 -18.20 -6.87 29.40
N ILE A 90 -18.54 -7.30 28.18
CA ILE A 90 -19.65 -8.23 27.88
C ILE A 90 -19.20 -9.69 28.01
N HIS A 91 -18.07 -10.06 27.40
CA HIS A 91 -17.62 -11.46 27.33
C HIS A 91 -16.55 -11.83 28.35
N LYS A 92 -16.06 -10.87 29.15
CA LYS A 92 -14.91 -11.06 30.05
C LYS A 92 -13.68 -11.65 29.33
N LYS A 93 -13.55 -11.36 28.03
CA LYS A 93 -12.50 -11.88 27.15
C LYS A 93 -11.54 -10.76 26.76
N SER A 94 -10.24 -11.04 26.82
CA SER A 94 -9.20 -10.20 26.23
C SER A 94 -8.80 -10.82 24.90
N MET A 95 -8.90 -10.06 23.82
CA MET A 95 -8.40 -10.47 22.50
C MET A 95 -7.13 -9.72 22.14
N ARG A 96 -6.33 -10.27 21.23
CA ARG A 96 -5.14 -9.60 20.69
C ARG A 96 -5.49 -8.88 19.40
N PHE A 97 -4.92 -7.70 19.20
CA PHE A 97 -5.18 -6.88 18.02
C PHE A 97 -3.86 -6.58 17.30
N VAL A 98 -3.77 -6.98 16.04
CA VAL A 98 -2.58 -6.79 15.19
C VAL A 98 -2.90 -5.81 14.08
N PHE A 99 -2.38 -4.59 14.22
CA PHE A 99 -2.49 -3.55 13.21
C PHE A 99 -1.51 -3.78 12.07
N CYS A 100 -2.03 -3.91 10.86
CA CYS A 100 -1.28 -4.03 9.61
C CYS A 100 -1.23 -2.66 8.91
N PRO A 101 -0.05 -2.05 8.73
CA PRO A 101 0.08 -0.78 8.02
C PRO A 101 -0.12 -0.96 6.52
N HIS A 102 -0.45 0.13 5.82
CA HIS A 102 -0.77 0.12 4.39
C HIS A 102 0.13 1.06 3.56
N GLY A 103 1.40 1.23 3.99
CA GLY A 103 2.42 1.94 3.20
C GLY A 103 3.39 2.75 4.04
N ASN A 104 4.57 3.05 3.48
CA ASN A 104 5.45 4.11 4.00
C ASN A 104 4.92 5.48 3.56
N SER A 105 5.06 6.50 4.39
CA SER A 105 4.58 7.84 4.07
C SER A 105 5.44 8.93 4.70
N ASP A 106 5.64 10.02 3.96
CA ASP A 106 6.25 11.27 4.42
C ASP A 106 5.21 12.27 5.00
N LYS A 107 3.91 11.93 4.99
CA LYS A 107 2.83 12.88 5.29
C LYS A 107 2.66 13.07 6.79
N GLU A 108 2.78 14.30 7.31
CA GLU A 108 2.63 14.59 8.75
C GLU A 108 1.31 14.08 9.40
N ALA A 109 0.23 13.97 8.63
CA ALA A 109 -1.04 13.44 9.12
C ALA A 109 -0.96 11.97 9.57
N SER A 110 0.00 11.19 9.06
CA SER A 110 0.26 9.83 9.57
C SER A 110 0.92 9.83 10.95
N LEU A 111 1.58 10.94 11.35
CA LEU A 111 2.41 11.05 12.55
C LEU A 111 1.65 11.50 13.80
N LYS A 112 0.54 12.24 13.65
CA LYS A 112 -0.08 13.00 14.75
C LYS A 112 -1.29 12.32 15.43
N ASN A 113 -1.86 11.27 14.83
CA ASN A 113 -3.10 10.64 15.30
C ASN A 113 -2.95 9.12 15.51
N HIS A 114 -2.03 8.72 16.39
CA HIS A 114 -1.91 7.31 16.77
C HIS A 114 -2.97 6.96 17.82
N VAL A 115 -3.98 6.23 17.38
CA VAL A 115 -4.95 5.56 18.25
C VAL A 115 -4.25 4.38 18.93
N LYS A 116 -4.63 4.08 20.17
CA LYS A 116 -4.11 2.95 20.96
C LYS A 116 -4.09 1.63 20.15
N GLN A 117 -2.94 0.96 20.12
CA GLN A 117 -2.73 -0.34 19.46
C GLN A 117 -2.08 -1.35 20.41
N ASP A 118 -2.44 -2.63 20.27
CA ASP A 118 -1.86 -3.74 21.03
C ASP A 118 -0.56 -4.17 20.36
N ILE A 119 -0.64 -4.70 19.13
CA ILE A 119 0.51 -5.06 18.31
C ILE A 119 0.47 -4.22 17.02
N SER A 120 1.54 -3.48 16.73
CA SER A 120 1.68 -2.74 15.47
C SER A 120 2.76 -3.35 14.60
N LEU A 121 2.39 -3.77 13.39
CA LEU A 121 3.36 -4.18 12.39
C LEU A 121 4.05 -2.96 11.80
N TYR A 122 5.32 -3.11 11.43
CA TYR A 122 6.05 -2.09 10.70
C TYR A 122 6.98 -2.71 9.64
N TYR A 123 7.26 -1.97 8.58
CA TYR A 123 8.10 -2.48 7.49
C TYR A 123 9.59 -2.43 7.85
N GLY A 124 10.08 -1.24 8.21
CA GLY A 124 11.48 -0.99 8.50
C GLY A 124 11.68 0.26 9.34
N GLU A 125 12.93 0.69 9.44
CA GLU A 125 13.35 1.78 10.33
C GLU A 125 12.66 3.10 10.04
N HIS A 126 12.29 3.35 8.77
CA HIS A 126 11.48 4.51 8.38
C HIS A 126 10.17 4.58 9.17
N MET A 127 9.40 3.50 9.16
CA MET A 127 8.12 3.45 9.88
C MET A 127 8.33 3.36 11.39
N LEU A 128 9.38 2.65 11.85
CA LEU A 128 9.69 2.57 13.28
C LEU A 128 9.98 3.95 13.87
N ARG A 129 10.73 4.80 13.14
CA ARG A 129 10.99 6.20 13.53
C ARG A 129 9.70 6.97 13.81
N GLN A 130 8.67 6.74 13.01
CA GLN A 130 7.36 7.38 13.16
C GLN A 130 6.56 6.84 14.35
N LEU A 131 6.79 5.58 14.71
CA LEU A 131 6.13 4.92 15.85
C LEU A 131 6.82 5.17 17.19
N ASN A 132 8.08 5.64 17.21
CA ASN A 132 8.89 5.78 18.43
C ASN A 132 8.21 6.56 19.55
N ASP A 133 7.59 7.70 19.25
CA ASP A 133 6.87 8.50 20.25
C ASP A 133 5.67 7.73 20.81
N SER A 134 4.90 7.06 19.93
CA SER A 134 3.74 6.26 20.32
C SER A 134 4.13 5.04 21.16
N ILE A 135 5.28 4.42 20.88
CA ILE A 135 5.85 3.33 21.68
C ILE A 135 6.27 3.87 23.05
N SER A 136 6.99 4.99 23.08
CA SER A 136 7.48 5.62 24.32
C SER A 136 6.35 6.07 25.22
N MET A 137 5.25 6.55 24.63
CA MET A 137 4.02 6.93 25.33
C MET A 137 3.13 5.73 25.72
N GLY A 138 3.49 4.50 25.34
CA GLY A 138 2.71 3.30 25.62
C GLY A 138 1.40 3.18 24.83
N ILE A 139 1.20 4.02 23.80
CA ILE A 139 0.07 3.97 22.87
C ILE A 139 0.13 2.69 22.04
N VAL A 140 1.34 2.24 21.68
CA VAL A 140 1.59 0.96 20.99
C VAL A 140 2.23 -0.02 21.99
N GLY A 141 1.59 -1.17 22.20
CA GLY A 141 2.05 -2.16 23.19
C GLY A 141 3.29 -2.93 22.76
N PHE A 142 3.20 -3.54 21.59
CA PHE A 142 4.25 -4.34 20.97
C PHE A 142 4.40 -3.96 19.49
N THR A 143 5.57 -4.23 18.93
CA THR A 143 5.82 -4.06 17.50
C THR A 143 6.43 -5.31 16.91
N CYS A 144 6.16 -5.57 15.63
CA CYS A 144 6.82 -6.65 14.89
C CYS A 144 7.26 -6.18 13.51
N LYS A 145 8.53 -6.47 13.16
CA LYS A 145 9.11 -6.07 11.86
C LYS A 145 8.70 -7.05 10.78
N THR A 146 8.16 -6.54 9.68
CA THR A 146 7.64 -7.36 8.59
C THR A 146 8.53 -7.35 7.35
N GLY A 147 9.33 -6.31 7.15
CA GLY A 147 10.03 -6.07 5.89
C GLY A 147 9.08 -5.97 4.71
N ASN A 148 9.59 -6.22 3.50
CA ASN A 148 8.78 -6.18 2.29
C ASN A 148 8.14 -7.54 1.93
N TYR A 149 7.27 -8.04 2.81
CA TYR A 149 6.60 -9.34 2.59
C TYR A 149 5.75 -9.38 1.32
N ARG A 150 5.25 -8.22 0.86
CA ARG A 150 4.46 -8.09 -0.37
C ARG A 150 5.30 -8.38 -1.61
N TYR A 151 6.53 -7.87 -1.65
CA TYR A 151 7.46 -8.17 -2.73
C TYR A 151 7.87 -9.66 -2.75
N GLU A 152 8.13 -10.24 -1.57
CA GLU A 152 8.41 -11.68 -1.48
C GLU A 152 7.22 -12.54 -1.93
N TYR A 153 6.00 -12.15 -1.57
CA TYR A 153 4.79 -12.81 -2.04
C TYR A 153 4.64 -12.72 -3.57
N PHE A 154 4.90 -11.53 -4.14
CA PHE A 154 4.90 -11.34 -5.59
C PHE A 154 5.91 -12.26 -6.28
N LYS A 155 7.17 -12.31 -5.81
CA LYS A 155 8.20 -13.19 -6.38
C LYS A 155 7.78 -14.67 -6.37
N LYS A 156 7.15 -15.13 -5.29
CA LYS A 156 6.64 -16.52 -5.20
C LYS A 156 5.50 -16.81 -6.19
N ASN A 157 4.75 -15.78 -6.59
CA ASN A 157 3.58 -15.88 -7.45
C ASN A 157 3.78 -15.20 -8.81
N GLU A 158 5.03 -15.01 -9.26
CA GLU A 158 5.35 -14.22 -10.46
C GLU A 158 4.67 -14.76 -11.72
N ILE A 159 4.64 -16.09 -11.90
CA ILE A 159 3.98 -16.74 -13.04
C ILE A 159 2.47 -16.45 -13.06
N PHE A 160 1.84 -16.49 -11.89
CA PHE A 160 0.42 -16.18 -11.74
C PHE A 160 0.15 -14.71 -12.12
N TYR A 161 0.95 -13.79 -11.58
CA TYR A 161 0.78 -12.37 -11.85
C TYR A 161 1.08 -11.99 -13.30
N LYS A 162 2.06 -12.63 -13.95
CA LYS A 162 2.30 -12.46 -15.38
C LYS A 162 1.06 -12.81 -16.21
N LYS A 163 0.38 -13.92 -15.90
CA LYS A 163 -0.88 -14.30 -16.57
C LYS A 163 -2.01 -13.31 -16.27
N LEU A 164 -2.11 -12.83 -15.02
CA LEU A 164 -3.12 -11.86 -14.63
C LEU A 164 -2.96 -10.53 -15.37
N LEU A 165 -1.73 -10.04 -15.55
CA LEU A 165 -1.45 -8.82 -16.32
C LEU A 165 -1.89 -8.96 -17.78
N LEU A 166 -1.58 -10.08 -18.43
CA LEU A 166 -2.01 -10.35 -19.80
C LEU A 166 -3.54 -10.37 -19.94
N LYS A 167 -4.25 -10.83 -18.91
CA LYS A 167 -5.73 -10.81 -18.87
C LYS A 167 -6.29 -9.41 -18.64
N ARG A 168 -5.63 -8.59 -17.81
CA ARG A 168 -6.13 -7.26 -17.42
C ARG A 168 -5.81 -6.15 -18.42
N PHE A 169 -4.73 -6.28 -19.19
CA PHE A 169 -4.48 -5.37 -20.30
C PHE A 169 -5.20 -5.87 -21.56
N PHE A 170 -6.29 -5.19 -21.93
CA PHE A 170 -7.03 -5.47 -23.17
C PHE A 170 -6.19 -5.28 -24.43
N THR A 171 -5.28 -4.30 -24.39
CA THR A 171 -4.31 -4.00 -25.46
C THR A 171 -2.92 -4.43 -24.99
N PRO A 172 -2.14 -5.14 -25.81
CA PRO A 172 -0.75 -5.45 -25.46
C PRO A 172 0.08 -4.18 -25.26
N ILE A 173 0.92 -4.19 -24.23
CA ILE A 173 1.92 -3.13 -24.02
C ILE A 173 2.91 -3.17 -25.18
N ASN A 174 3.21 -2.01 -25.77
CA ASN A 174 4.17 -1.93 -26.86
C ASN A 174 5.60 -2.13 -26.32
N GLU A 175 6.22 -3.27 -26.64
CA GLU A 175 7.56 -3.65 -26.16
C GLU A 175 8.69 -2.74 -26.67
N GLU A 176 8.48 -1.97 -27.73
CA GLU A 176 9.47 -1.00 -28.25
C GLU A 176 9.49 0.31 -27.44
N LYS A 177 8.43 0.56 -26.66
CA LYS A 177 8.31 1.76 -25.82
C LYS A 177 8.65 1.42 -24.37
N LYS A 178 9.35 2.34 -23.70
CA LYS A 178 9.48 2.29 -22.23
C LYS A 178 8.13 2.52 -21.56
N THR A 179 7.92 1.88 -20.42
CA THR A 179 6.69 2.00 -19.62
C THR A 179 6.86 2.97 -18.47
N ILE A 180 6.04 4.01 -18.43
CA ILE A 180 5.91 4.95 -17.31
C ILE A 180 4.72 4.53 -16.46
N PHE A 181 4.92 4.43 -15.15
CA PHE A 181 3.85 4.27 -14.18
C PHE A 181 3.57 5.59 -13.48
N TYR A 182 2.38 6.15 -13.71
CA TYR A 182 1.89 7.36 -13.08
C TYR A 182 0.96 7.03 -11.91
N ALA A 183 1.41 7.36 -10.70
CA ALA A 183 0.70 7.09 -9.44
C ALA A 183 0.54 8.39 -8.62
N PRO A 184 -0.40 9.27 -9.00
CA PRO A 184 -0.68 10.47 -8.22
C PRO A 184 -1.31 10.11 -6.87
N SER A 185 -0.97 10.86 -5.83
CA SER A 185 -1.65 10.79 -4.54
C SER A 185 -3.00 11.51 -4.58
N TRP A 186 -3.74 11.49 -3.48
CA TRP A 186 -4.97 12.26 -3.32
C TRP A 186 -4.68 13.63 -2.70
N ASP A 187 -5.54 14.61 -3.01
CA ASP A 187 -5.33 16.01 -2.65
C ASP A 187 -5.50 16.23 -1.14
N MET A 188 -4.40 16.58 -0.47
CA MET A 188 -4.41 17.04 0.91
C MET A 188 -3.70 18.39 0.99
N LYS A 189 -4.10 19.25 1.93
CA LYS A 189 -3.46 20.55 2.16
C LYS A 189 -1.92 20.47 2.28
N THR A 190 -1.39 19.37 2.80
CA THR A 190 0.05 19.14 3.01
C THR A 190 0.71 18.26 1.94
N SER A 191 -0.06 17.72 0.99
CA SER A 191 0.42 16.87 -0.11
C SER A 191 -0.56 16.97 -1.28
N PRO A 192 -0.44 17.99 -2.15
CA PRO A 192 -1.42 18.20 -3.20
C PRO A 192 -1.28 17.16 -4.30
N SER A 193 -2.40 16.75 -4.89
CA SER A 193 -2.41 15.78 -5.98
C SER A 193 -2.04 16.43 -7.32
N SER A 194 -1.16 15.79 -8.08
CA SER A 194 -0.88 16.21 -9.47
C SER A 194 -2.01 15.87 -10.45
N PHE A 195 -3.00 15.05 -10.05
CA PHE A 195 -3.97 14.46 -10.98
C PHE A 195 -4.87 15.50 -11.66
N PHE A 196 -5.68 16.25 -10.89
CA PHE A 196 -6.66 17.17 -11.48
C PHE A 196 -6.02 18.30 -12.29
N GLN A 197 -4.82 18.72 -11.89
CA GLN A 197 -4.09 19.84 -12.50
C GLN A 197 -3.32 19.43 -13.76
N HIS A 198 -2.74 18.22 -13.79
CA HIS A 198 -1.73 17.87 -14.78
C HIS A 198 -2.00 16.61 -15.59
N PHE A 199 -2.93 15.72 -15.17
CA PHE A 199 -3.10 14.41 -15.81
C PHE A 199 -3.26 14.49 -17.33
N GLU A 200 -4.16 15.35 -17.85
CA GLU A 200 -4.38 15.45 -19.31
C GLU A 200 -3.13 15.93 -20.06
N LYS A 201 -2.35 16.85 -19.48
CA LYS A 201 -1.11 17.35 -20.08
C LYS A 201 -0.03 16.27 -20.08
N ILE A 202 0.09 15.55 -18.96
CA ILE A 202 1.00 14.41 -18.79
C ILE A 202 0.68 13.34 -19.83
N ALA A 203 -0.58 12.88 -19.88
CA ALA A 203 -1.01 11.82 -20.78
C ALA A 203 -0.79 12.22 -22.25
N ASN A 204 -1.16 13.43 -22.65
CA ASN A 204 -0.95 13.92 -24.01
C ASN A 204 0.54 14.05 -24.39
N SER A 205 1.40 14.46 -23.47
CA SER A 205 2.84 14.53 -23.73
C SER A 205 3.46 13.14 -23.87
N LEU A 206 3.10 12.19 -22.99
CA LEU A 206 3.79 10.90 -22.89
C LEU A 206 3.33 9.84 -23.89
N LYS A 207 2.03 9.80 -24.25
CA LYS A 207 1.41 8.69 -25.01
C LYS A 207 2.07 8.38 -26.36
N LYS A 208 2.72 9.36 -26.99
CA LYS A 208 3.43 9.15 -28.26
C LYS A 208 4.74 8.36 -28.08
N SER A 209 5.46 8.60 -26.99
CA SER A 209 6.83 8.11 -26.78
C SER A 209 6.92 6.95 -25.79
N PHE A 210 5.90 6.76 -24.95
CA PHE A 210 5.90 5.80 -23.85
C PHE A 210 4.59 5.01 -23.80
N ASN A 211 4.61 3.86 -23.14
CA ASN A 211 3.42 3.28 -22.54
C ASN A 211 3.16 4.00 -21.21
N LEU A 212 1.94 4.44 -20.95
CA LEU A 212 1.59 5.14 -19.72
C LEU A 212 0.57 4.32 -18.94
N ILE A 213 1.00 3.71 -17.83
CA ILE A 213 0.11 3.05 -16.88
C ILE A 213 -0.32 4.07 -15.83
N VAL A 214 -1.62 4.24 -15.60
CA VAL A 214 -2.19 5.23 -14.69
C VAL A 214 -2.95 4.51 -13.59
N LYS A 215 -2.54 4.69 -12.33
CA LYS A 215 -3.26 4.20 -11.15
C LYS A 215 -3.55 5.37 -10.22
N ILE A 216 -4.80 5.80 -10.20
CA ILE A 216 -5.26 6.88 -9.32
C ILE A 216 -5.49 6.39 -7.90
N HIS A 217 -5.47 7.32 -6.94
CA HIS A 217 -5.77 7.03 -5.55
C HIS A 217 -7.28 6.78 -5.35
N PRO A 218 -7.71 5.74 -4.60
CA PRO A 218 -9.14 5.43 -4.41
C PRO A 218 -9.99 6.61 -3.89
N LEU A 219 -9.43 7.40 -2.98
CA LEU A 219 -10.10 8.60 -2.44
C LEU A 219 -10.44 9.66 -3.51
N LEU A 220 -9.77 9.67 -4.67
CA LEU A 220 -10.15 10.56 -5.78
C LEU A 220 -11.45 10.10 -6.46
N GLU A 221 -11.64 8.78 -6.59
CA GLU A 221 -12.88 8.20 -7.10
C GLU A 221 -14.02 8.34 -6.06
N GLU A 222 -13.71 8.22 -4.77
CA GLU A 222 -14.69 8.35 -3.68
C GLU A 222 -15.20 9.78 -3.51
N HIS A 223 -14.30 10.77 -3.41
CA HIS A 223 -14.67 12.15 -3.12
C HIS A 223 -15.00 12.98 -4.38
N TYR A 224 -14.43 12.64 -5.54
CA TYR A 224 -14.58 13.40 -6.78
C TYR A 224 -14.88 12.50 -8.00
N PRO A 225 -15.89 11.61 -7.94
CA PRO A 225 -16.11 10.60 -8.97
C PRO A 225 -16.33 11.19 -10.36
N ALA A 226 -17.22 12.17 -10.49
CA ALA A 226 -17.56 12.76 -11.80
C ALA A 226 -16.35 13.41 -12.47
N GLU A 227 -15.57 14.18 -11.70
CA GLU A 227 -14.40 14.88 -12.23
C GLU A 227 -13.27 13.90 -12.59
N THR A 228 -13.09 12.87 -11.77
CA THR A 228 -12.11 11.81 -11.95
C THR A 228 -12.42 10.99 -13.21
N TYR A 229 -13.63 10.45 -13.33
CA TYR A 229 -14.02 9.65 -14.49
C TYR A 229 -14.12 10.47 -15.78
N PHE A 230 -14.53 11.74 -15.72
CA PHE A 230 -14.50 12.62 -16.89
C PHE A 230 -13.10 12.72 -17.50
N ARG A 231 -12.06 12.92 -16.67
CA ARG A 231 -10.68 13.00 -17.16
C ARG A 231 -10.15 11.68 -17.68
N LEU A 232 -10.44 10.59 -16.98
CA LEU A 232 -10.03 9.25 -17.38
C LEU A 232 -10.64 8.84 -18.73
N SER A 233 -11.93 9.11 -18.94
CA SER A 233 -12.66 8.76 -20.17
C SER A 233 -12.02 9.31 -21.46
N LYS A 234 -11.28 10.43 -21.38
CA LYS A 234 -10.56 11.04 -22.51
C LYS A 234 -9.45 10.14 -23.07
N PHE A 235 -8.98 9.17 -22.30
CA PHE A 235 -7.88 8.28 -22.66
C PHE A 235 -8.25 6.79 -22.58
N GLU A 236 -9.51 6.45 -22.31
CA GLU A 236 -9.98 5.06 -22.13
C GLU A 236 -9.70 4.17 -23.36
N ASN A 237 -9.75 4.76 -24.57
CA ASN A 237 -9.50 4.07 -25.83
C ASN A 237 -8.11 4.35 -26.42
N ASP A 238 -7.21 5.01 -25.68
CA ASP A 238 -5.87 5.32 -26.20
C ASP A 238 -4.96 4.08 -26.07
N PRO A 239 -4.35 3.58 -27.17
CA PRO A 239 -3.59 2.33 -27.14
C PRO A 239 -2.27 2.42 -26.36
N SER A 240 -1.85 3.62 -25.94
CA SER A 240 -0.64 3.84 -25.14
C SER A 240 -0.94 4.30 -23.71
N VAL A 241 -2.21 4.39 -23.31
CA VAL A 241 -2.60 4.77 -21.95
C VAL A 241 -3.43 3.65 -21.32
N PHE A 242 -2.93 3.08 -20.23
CA PHE A 242 -3.52 1.96 -19.53
C PHE A 242 -4.07 2.43 -18.18
N LEU A 243 -5.38 2.57 -18.07
CA LEU A 243 -6.05 3.00 -16.85
C LEU A 243 -6.29 1.79 -15.94
N LEU A 244 -5.63 1.76 -14.79
CA LEU A 244 -5.76 0.66 -13.83
C LEU A 244 -6.87 0.94 -12.82
N HIS A 245 -7.99 0.26 -13.00
CA HIS A 245 -9.08 0.21 -12.03
C HIS A 245 -9.05 -1.09 -11.24
N LYS A 246 -9.28 -1.00 -9.92
CA LYS A 246 -9.44 -2.15 -9.02
C LYS A 246 -8.32 -3.20 -9.16
N PHE A 247 -7.07 -2.76 -9.04
CA PHE A 247 -5.87 -3.59 -9.14
C PHE A 247 -5.03 -3.45 -7.87
N PRO A 248 -5.32 -4.20 -6.79
CA PRO A 248 -4.66 -4.00 -5.50
C PRO A 248 -3.17 -4.38 -5.54
N ALA A 249 -2.82 -5.49 -6.20
CA ALA A 249 -1.45 -6.00 -6.23
C ALA A 249 -0.50 -5.05 -6.95
N ILE A 250 0.38 -4.35 -6.23
CA ILE A 250 1.17 -3.28 -6.87
C ILE A 250 2.40 -3.81 -7.61
N TYR A 251 3.11 -4.79 -7.03
CA TYR A 251 4.36 -5.31 -7.58
C TYR A 251 4.29 -5.88 -9.00
N PRO A 252 3.20 -6.54 -9.44
CA PRO A 252 3.03 -6.90 -10.85
C PRO A 252 3.17 -5.71 -11.79
N ILE A 253 2.58 -4.57 -11.45
CA ILE A 253 2.68 -3.34 -12.24
C ILE A 253 4.09 -2.78 -12.20
N LEU A 254 4.71 -2.74 -11.02
CA LEU A 254 6.06 -2.20 -10.86
C LEU A 254 7.10 -3.04 -11.63
N SER A 255 6.89 -4.36 -11.74
CA SER A 255 7.80 -5.27 -12.45
C SER A 255 7.92 -4.97 -13.95
N ILE A 256 6.84 -4.49 -14.57
CA ILE A 256 6.78 -4.11 -16.00
C ILE A 256 7.00 -2.61 -16.24
N THR A 257 7.31 -1.86 -15.19
CA THR A 257 7.50 -0.40 -15.24
C THR A 257 8.97 -0.06 -15.39
N ASP A 258 9.32 0.82 -16.32
CA ASP A 258 10.69 1.31 -16.51
C ASP A 258 10.98 2.60 -15.74
N ILE A 259 9.94 3.42 -15.53
CA ILE A 259 10.06 4.77 -14.98
C ILE A 259 8.87 5.01 -14.05
N TYR A 260 9.15 5.46 -12.84
CA TYR A 260 8.11 5.94 -11.93
C TYR A 260 7.89 7.44 -12.13
N LEU A 261 6.62 7.84 -12.21
CA LEU A 261 6.16 9.21 -12.20
C LEU A 261 5.14 9.37 -11.07
N GLY A 262 5.39 10.25 -10.12
CA GLY A 262 4.46 10.43 -9.01
C GLY A 262 4.63 11.74 -8.28
N ASP A 263 3.95 11.86 -7.16
CA ASP A 263 4.10 12.96 -6.21
C ASP A 263 4.40 12.38 -4.81
N PHE A 264 3.48 12.45 -3.87
CA PHE A 264 3.61 12.01 -2.48
C PHE A 264 3.01 10.61 -2.22
N SER A 265 2.88 9.78 -3.25
CA SER A 265 2.29 8.44 -3.14
C SER A 265 3.22 7.46 -2.42
N SER A 266 2.67 6.69 -1.49
CA SER A 266 3.39 5.62 -0.79
C SER A 266 3.91 4.53 -1.73
N ILE A 267 3.30 4.38 -2.92
CA ILE A 267 3.76 3.44 -3.95
C ILE A 267 5.18 3.79 -4.43
N GLY A 268 5.61 5.05 -4.32
CA GLY A 268 6.99 5.42 -4.63
C GLY A 268 8.00 4.65 -3.77
N TYR A 269 7.68 4.40 -2.50
CA TYR A 269 8.51 3.55 -1.64
C TYR A 269 8.55 2.11 -2.14
N ASP A 270 7.43 1.58 -2.61
CA ASP A 270 7.36 0.23 -3.17
C ASP A 270 8.19 0.09 -4.45
N PHE A 271 8.32 1.16 -5.22
CA PHE A 271 9.11 1.19 -6.46
C PHE A 271 10.63 1.24 -6.22
N LEU A 272 11.09 1.63 -5.02
CA LEU A 272 12.53 1.73 -4.73
C LEU A 272 13.27 0.41 -4.97
N ILE A 273 12.62 -0.74 -4.73
CA ILE A 273 13.21 -2.07 -4.98
C ILE A 273 13.53 -2.33 -6.45
N MET A 274 12.87 -1.61 -7.37
CA MET A 274 13.15 -1.75 -8.81
C MET A 274 14.48 -1.09 -9.20
N ASP A 275 15.02 -0.20 -8.36
CA ASP A 275 16.20 0.63 -8.62
C ASP A 275 16.18 1.29 -10.02
N LYS A 276 15.00 1.78 -10.41
CA LYS A 276 14.72 2.42 -11.69
C LYS A 276 14.51 3.93 -11.55
N PRO A 277 14.65 4.72 -12.63
CA PRO A 277 14.46 6.17 -12.60
C PRO A 277 13.10 6.60 -12.03
N MET A 278 13.12 7.63 -11.19
CA MET A 278 11.94 8.21 -10.56
C MET A 278 11.87 9.71 -10.86
N PHE A 279 10.70 10.17 -11.27
CA PHE A 279 10.42 11.58 -11.51
C PHE A 279 9.24 12.03 -10.65
N PHE A 280 9.35 13.24 -10.09
CA PHE A 280 8.38 13.77 -9.14
C PHE A 280 7.74 15.06 -9.63
N LEU A 281 6.41 15.13 -9.52
CA LEU A 281 5.56 16.26 -9.81
C LEU A 281 5.10 16.90 -8.50
N ILE A 282 5.99 17.69 -7.89
CA ILE A 282 5.65 18.41 -6.65
C ILE A 282 5.27 19.86 -6.97
N PRO A 283 4.16 20.37 -6.41
CA PRO A 283 3.68 21.72 -6.69
C PRO A 283 4.55 22.81 -6.06
N ASP A 284 5.21 22.51 -4.94
CA ASP A 284 6.18 23.38 -4.26
C ASP A 284 7.40 22.54 -3.84
N HIS A 285 8.60 23.01 -4.20
CA HIS A 285 9.86 22.37 -3.83
C HIS A 285 10.13 22.35 -2.31
N ASN A 286 9.47 23.21 -1.54
CA ASN A 286 9.55 23.20 -0.09
C ASN A 286 8.75 22.05 0.54
N LEU A 287 7.80 21.48 -0.20
CA LEU A 287 7.04 20.30 0.22
C LEU A 287 7.74 19.05 -0.30
N THR A 288 8.85 18.67 0.34
CA THR A 288 9.59 17.44 0.02
C THR A 288 9.68 16.52 1.24
N GLY A 289 9.94 15.24 0.97
CA GLY A 289 10.12 14.18 1.96
C GLY A 289 11.23 13.23 1.50
N ASP A 290 11.52 12.20 2.30
CA ASP A 290 12.66 11.30 2.06
C ASP A 290 12.59 10.69 0.66
N LEU A 291 11.38 10.34 0.18
CA LEU A 291 11.15 9.79 -1.16
C LEU A 291 11.64 10.69 -2.30
N HIS A 292 11.50 12.01 -2.16
CA HIS A 292 11.83 12.96 -3.23
C HIS A 292 13.34 13.12 -3.44
N THR A 293 14.15 12.64 -2.50
CA THR A 293 15.61 12.58 -2.63
C THR A 293 16.06 11.47 -3.59
N CYS A 294 15.15 10.57 -4.00
CA CYS A 294 15.44 9.38 -4.80
C CYS A 294 15.20 9.56 -6.31
N GLY A 295 14.90 10.79 -6.75
CA GLY A 295 14.56 11.05 -8.14
C GLY A 295 14.64 12.52 -8.52
N MET A 296 14.27 12.81 -9.77
CA MET A 296 14.29 14.17 -10.30
C MET A 296 12.94 14.85 -10.12
N ILE A 297 12.95 16.03 -9.54
CA ILE A 297 11.78 16.89 -9.53
C ILE A 297 11.62 17.53 -10.92
N ILE A 298 10.43 17.42 -11.48
CA ILE A 298 10.07 18.00 -12.77
C ILE A 298 9.63 19.46 -12.56
N PRO A 299 10.27 20.44 -13.22
CA PRO A 299 9.81 21.82 -13.19
C PRO A 299 8.43 21.96 -13.88
N ASN A 300 7.54 22.78 -13.31
CA ASN A 300 6.17 22.94 -13.80
C ASN A 300 6.08 23.36 -15.28
N GLU A 301 7.00 24.20 -15.75
CA GLU A 301 7.08 24.64 -17.14
C GLU A 301 7.45 23.51 -18.12
N LYS A 302 7.97 22.38 -17.62
CA LYS A 302 8.33 21.21 -18.43
C LYS A 302 7.19 20.20 -18.60
N ILE A 303 6.07 20.35 -17.89
CA ILE A 303 4.94 19.39 -17.93
C ILE A 303 4.36 19.26 -19.35
N ALA A 304 4.28 20.36 -20.11
CA ALA A 304 3.76 20.32 -21.48
C ALA A 304 4.70 19.61 -22.49
N CYS A 305 5.98 19.45 -22.14
CA CYS A 305 7.00 18.77 -22.95
C CYS A 305 7.70 17.66 -22.15
N LEU A 306 6.93 16.99 -21.29
CA LEU A 306 7.41 16.02 -20.32
C LEU A 306 8.15 14.86 -20.99
N ASP A 307 7.69 14.42 -22.15
CA ASP A 307 8.35 13.37 -22.93
C ASP A 307 9.79 13.72 -23.31
N LYS A 308 10.07 14.97 -23.68
CA LYS A 308 11.42 15.43 -24.02
C LYS A 308 12.25 15.52 -22.74
N PHE A 309 11.66 16.10 -21.69
CA PHE A 309 12.33 16.24 -20.39
C PHE A 309 12.78 14.88 -19.83
N ILE A 310 11.89 13.89 -19.77
CA ILE A 310 12.20 12.55 -19.26
C ILE A 310 13.29 11.90 -20.13
N ARG A 311 13.16 11.91 -21.46
CA ARG A 311 14.15 11.29 -22.36
C ARG A 311 15.54 11.91 -22.21
N SER A 312 15.63 13.24 -22.15
CA SER A 312 16.91 13.94 -22.00
C SER A 312 17.58 13.75 -20.64
N ASN A 313 16.80 13.41 -19.60
CA ASN A 313 17.31 13.27 -18.24
C ASN A 313 17.34 11.83 -17.72
N LEU A 314 16.94 10.86 -18.54
CA LEU A 314 16.70 9.49 -18.07
C LEU A 314 17.96 8.84 -17.49
N GLU A 315 19.07 8.87 -18.22
CA GLU A 315 20.33 8.28 -17.76
C GLU A 315 20.92 9.04 -16.57
N LEU A 316 20.81 10.37 -16.57
CA LEU A 316 21.24 11.18 -15.43
C LEU A 316 20.43 10.84 -14.17
N CYS A 317 19.10 10.72 -14.28
CA CYS A 317 18.21 10.33 -13.19
C CYS A 317 18.54 8.92 -12.69
N LYS A 318 18.74 7.98 -13.62
CA LYS A 318 19.10 6.59 -13.29
C LYS A 318 20.35 6.54 -12.42
N ASN A 319 21.42 7.20 -12.85
CA ASN A 319 22.73 7.06 -12.24
C ASN A 319 22.89 7.93 -10.99
N LYS A 320 22.43 9.19 -11.03
CA LYS A 320 22.59 10.14 -9.92
C LYS A 320 21.88 9.69 -8.64
N TYR A 321 20.72 9.04 -8.76
CA TYR A 321 19.85 8.72 -7.62
C TYR A 321 19.85 7.22 -7.25
N ALA A 322 20.65 6.38 -7.90
CA ALA A 322 20.68 4.94 -7.63
C ALA A 322 21.03 4.62 -6.17
N GLN A 323 22.04 5.28 -5.62
CA GLN A 323 22.42 5.03 -4.24
C GLN A 323 21.33 5.48 -3.25
N ALA A 324 20.76 6.68 -3.45
CA ALA A 324 19.66 7.18 -2.64
C ALA A 324 18.45 6.21 -2.66
N ARG A 325 18.10 5.65 -3.83
CA ARG A 325 17.02 4.65 -3.93
C ARG A 325 17.30 3.41 -3.08
N ARG A 326 18.51 2.86 -3.18
CA ARG A 326 18.90 1.66 -2.42
C ARG A 326 18.97 1.93 -0.92
N ASP A 327 19.52 3.07 -0.53
CA ASP A 327 19.62 3.48 0.87
C ASP A 327 18.23 3.66 1.49
N LEU A 328 17.34 4.39 0.79
CA LEU A 328 15.98 4.59 1.26
C LEU A 328 15.16 3.29 1.27
N TYR A 329 15.35 2.40 0.28
CA TYR A 329 14.71 1.08 0.32
C TYR A 329 15.15 0.28 1.55
N THR A 330 16.46 0.23 1.80
CA THR A 330 17.05 -0.45 2.96
C THR A 330 16.48 0.12 4.26
N PHE A 331 16.39 1.44 4.34
CA PHE A 331 15.85 2.13 5.49
C PHE A 331 14.34 1.88 5.68
N SER A 332 13.59 1.77 4.58
CA SER A 332 12.13 1.64 4.58
C SER A 332 11.62 0.23 4.82
N PHE A 333 12.33 -0.78 4.33
CA PHE A 333 11.91 -2.19 4.36
C PHE A 333 12.98 -3.15 4.88
N GLY A 334 14.27 -2.79 4.78
CA GLY A 334 15.39 -3.74 4.92
C GLY A 334 15.55 -4.64 3.69
N TRP A 335 16.72 -5.29 3.56
CA TRP A 335 17.02 -6.17 2.42
C TRP A 335 16.37 -7.54 2.51
N ASP A 336 16.18 -8.08 3.72
CA ASP A 336 15.69 -9.44 3.94
C ASP A 336 14.34 -9.43 4.65
N CYS A 337 13.29 -9.85 3.95
CA CYS A 337 12.04 -10.23 4.60
C CYS A 337 12.19 -11.66 5.16
N ASN A 338 12.54 -11.77 6.44
CA ASN A 338 12.62 -13.06 7.14
C ASN A 338 11.21 -13.54 7.53
N LEU A 339 10.47 -14.14 6.59
CA LEU A 339 9.10 -14.63 6.84
C LEU A 339 9.00 -15.66 7.98
N ILE A 340 10.03 -16.50 8.15
CA ILE A 340 10.08 -17.49 9.25
C ILE A 340 10.26 -16.75 10.58
N GLY A 341 11.17 -15.78 10.61
CA GLY A 341 11.39 -14.88 11.74
C GLY A 341 10.12 -14.11 12.12
N LEU A 342 9.48 -13.46 11.15
CA LEU A 342 8.21 -12.74 11.34
C LEU A 342 7.14 -13.66 11.93
N LYS A 343 6.98 -14.87 11.39
CA LYS A 343 6.04 -15.86 11.95
C LYS A 343 6.39 -16.14 13.40
N ASN A 344 7.61 -16.52 13.71
CA ASN A 344 8.01 -16.88 15.07
C ASN A 344 7.83 -15.72 16.05
N GLU A 345 8.22 -14.51 15.65
CA GLU A 345 8.04 -13.29 16.44
C GLU A 345 6.55 -13.03 16.73
N LEU A 346 5.69 -13.06 15.70
CA LEU A 346 4.25 -12.93 15.89
C LEU A 346 3.68 -14.00 16.82
N LYS A 347 4.08 -15.26 16.66
CA LYS A 347 3.64 -16.36 17.52
C LYS A 347 4.03 -16.15 18.98
N MET A 348 5.21 -15.58 19.23
CA MET A 348 5.65 -15.24 20.59
C MET A 348 4.87 -14.04 21.13
N THR A 349 4.77 -12.97 20.34
CA THR A 349 4.08 -11.74 20.73
C THR A 349 2.61 -11.99 21.04
N LEU A 350 1.91 -12.81 20.25
CA LEU A 350 0.49 -13.17 20.46
C LEU A 350 0.25 -13.95 21.78
N LYS A 351 1.24 -14.70 22.26
CA LYS A 351 1.16 -15.40 23.56
C LYS A 351 1.45 -14.52 24.77
N THR A 352 2.16 -13.41 24.57
CA THR A 352 2.45 -12.46 25.64
C THR A 352 1.16 -11.78 26.06
N PRO A 353 0.84 -11.64 27.36
CA PRO A 353 -0.32 -10.88 27.79
C PRO A 353 -0.30 -9.47 27.21
N GLN A 354 -1.46 -8.99 26.78
CA GLN A 354 -1.61 -7.58 26.39
C GLN A 354 -1.12 -6.71 27.55
N LYS A 355 -0.27 -5.72 27.25
CA LYS A 355 0.21 -4.80 28.30
C LYS A 355 -1.02 -4.14 28.94
N ASN A 356 -1.08 -4.12 30.27
CA ASN A 356 -2.05 -3.32 31.04
C ASN A 356 -1.79 -1.84 30.70
N GLN A 357 -2.37 -1.37 29.62
CA GLN A 357 -2.24 -0.01 29.18
C GLN A 357 -3.37 0.75 29.87
N SER A 358 -3.01 1.45 30.96
CA SER A 358 -3.91 2.25 31.78
C SER A 358 -4.93 3.00 30.92
N PRO A 359 -6.21 3.04 31.30
CA PRO A 359 -7.15 3.93 30.67
C PRO A 359 -6.74 5.36 31.05
N THR A 360 -6.22 6.11 30.08
CA THR A 360 -6.12 7.57 30.18
C THR A 360 -7.48 8.19 30.00
#